data_AF-A0A1T3CH61-F1
#
_entry.id   AF-A0A1T3CH61-F1
#
_cell.length_a   1.000
_cell.length_b   1.000
_cell.length_c   1.000
_cell.angle_alpha   90.00
_cell.angle_beta   90.00
_cell.angle_gamma   90.00
#
_symmetry.space_group_name_H-M   'P 1'
#
loop_
_entity.id
_entity.type
_entity.pdbx_description
1 polymer ?
#
loop_
_entity_poly.entity_id
_entity_poly.type
_entity_poly.pdbx_seq_one_letter_code
_entity_poly.pdbx_strand_id
1 'polypeptide(L)'
;MSQPPGQPRLSPQFCFSFGTLRDFLRLSRSSIDDSITQNLNALVTPARTGFDPSSTSKRAPRSFAEPIDPEACQSFKEKVLFPSWKARAEVLSYCGIVATSPDPDDPEATILELEKQRDRERIVDERLDPYSGRFFPREARTQSLALLMRQERAVENIVRSRTWDVIQGRCGTSSQSWQDAMSNWEASQKLSRGDGNPTSS
;
A
#
# COMPACT_ATOMS: atom_id res chain seq x y z
N MET A 1 -27.38 16.59 12.15
CA MET A 1 -26.31 16.40 11.16
C MET A 1 -25.16 15.73 11.87
N SER A 2 -24.84 14.50 11.48
CA SER A 2 -23.78 13.70 12.10
C SER A 2 -22.42 14.24 11.66
N GLN A 3 -21.63 14.73 12.61
CA GLN A 3 -20.25 15.14 12.34
C GLN A 3 -19.50 13.92 11.77
N PRO A 4 -18.79 14.04 10.64
CA PRO A 4 -18.03 12.92 10.12
C PRO A 4 -17.02 12.47 11.19
N PRO A 5 -16.88 11.16 11.46
CA PRO A 5 -15.88 10.70 12.40
C PRO A 5 -14.52 11.26 11.99
N GLY A 6 -13.78 11.80 12.96
CA GLY A 6 -12.44 12.33 12.71
C GLY A 6 -11.56 11.29 12.04
N GLN A 7 -10.55 11.74 11.28
CA GLN A 7 -9.65 10.81 10.59
C GLN A 7 -9.05 9.80 11.57
N PRO A 8 -9.17 8.48 11.30
CA PRO A 8 -8.67 7.46 12.19
C PRO A 8 -7.15 7.60 12.30
N ARG A 9 -6.64 7.72 13.53
CA ARG A 9 -5.20 7.77 13.79
C ARG A 9 -4.65 6.35 13.84
N LEU A 10 -3.49 6.13 13.24
CA LEU A 10 -2.79 4.85 13.33
C LEU A 10 -2.35 4.59 14.78
N SER A 11 -2.54 3.35 15.23
CA SER A 11 -2.18 2.89 16.57
C SER A 11 -1.33 1.61 16.48
N PRO A 12 -0.48 1.31 17.47
CA PRO A 12 0.29 0.07 17.47
C PRO A 12 -0.60 -1.17 17.46
N GLN A 13 -1.76 -1.11 18.11
CA GLN A 13 -2.76 -2.19 18.15
C GLN A 13 -3.24 -2.58 16.75
N PHE A 14 -3.40 -1.60 15.85
CA PHE A 14 -3.74 -1.87 14.46
C PHE A 14 -2.66 -2.70 13.76
N CYS A 15 -1.37 -2.42 14.01
CA CYS A 15 -0.26 -3.14 13.40
C CYS A 15 -0.14 -4.59 13.89
N PHE A 16 -0.44 -4.85 15.17
CA PHE A 16 -0.42 -6.20 15.73
C PHE A 16 -1.67 -7.02 15.39
N SER A 17 -2.75 -6.39 14.93
CA SER A 17 -3.87 -7.10 14.31
C SER A 17 -3.55 -7.47 12.86
N PHE A 18 -2.78 -8.54 12.65
CA PHE A 18 -2.29 -8.93 11.32
C PHE A 18 -3.41 -9.17 10.30
N GLY A 19 -4.56 -9.69 10.74
CA GLY A 19 -5.74 -9.86 9.90
C GLY A 19 -6.26 -8.51 9.41
N THR A 20 -6.53 -7.58 10.32
CA THR A 20 -7.02 -6.23 10.00
C THR A 20 -6.06 -5.47 9.11
N LEU A 21 -4.75 -5.56 9.38
CA LEU A 21 -3.72 -4.90 8.58
C LEU A 21 -3.69 -5.43 7.14
N ARG A 22 -3.73 -6.75 6.97
CA ARG A 22 -3.77 -7.39 5.64
C ARG A 22 -5.06 -7.05 4.90
N ASP A 23 -6.20 -7.08 5.59
CA ASP A 23 -7.50 -6.76 5.00
C ASP A 23 -7.57 -5.30 4.54
N PHE A 24 -7.03 -4.37 5.33
CA PHE A 24 -6.90 -2.97 4.95
C PHE A 24 -6.08 -2.82 3.66
N LEU A 25 -4.89 -3.42 3.59
CA LEU A 25 -4.03 -3.35 2.41
C LEU A 25 -4.70 -3.99 1.20
N ARG A 26 -5.35 -5.14 1.38
CA ARG A 26 -6.07 -5.85 0.31
C ARG A 26 -7.23 -5.01 -0.23
N LEU A 27 -8.06 -4.45 0.64
CA LEU A 27 -9.20 -3.63 0.24
C LEU A 27 -8.77 -2.32 -0.43
N SER A 28 -7.71 -1.69 0.08
CA SER A 28 -7.16 -0.49 -0.55
C SER A 28 -6.61 -0.77 -1.95
N ARG A 29 -5.95 -1.92 -2.16
CA ARG A 29 -5.49 -2.35 -3.50
C ARG A 29 -6.66 -2.69 -4.41
N SER A 30 -7.68 -3.41 -3.92
CA SER A 30 -8.81 -3.82 -4.77
C SER A 30 -9.64 -2.63 -5.26
N SER A 31 -9.80 -1.62 -4.42
CA SER A 31 -10.57 -0.41 -4.76
C SER A 31 -9.93 0.48 -5.83
N ILE A 32 -8.59 0.44 -6.00
CA ILE A 32 -7.87 1.33 -6.92
C ILE A 32 -7.05 0.56 -7.95
N ASP A 33 -6.14 -0.29 -7.48
CA ASP A 33 -5.09 -0.93 -8.27
C ASP A 33 -5.64 -2.15 -9.04
N ASP A 34 -6.33 -3.09 -8.38
CA ASP A 34 -6.87 -4.28 -9.08
C ASP A 34 -7.98 -3.90 -10.07
N SER A 35 -8.69 -2.80 -9.78
CA SER A 35 -9.73 -2.22 -10.62
C SER A 35 -9.22 -1.09 -11.52
N ILE A 36 -7.91 -0.91 -11.68
CA ILE A 36 -7.33 0.23 -12.41
C ILE A 36 -7.87 0.37 -13.83
N THR A 37 -8.02 -0.74 -14.57
CA THR A 37 -8.56 -0.72 -15.92
C THR A 37 -10.00 -0.21 -15.94
N GLN A 38 -10.81 -0.60 -14.95
CA GLN A 38 -12.20 -0.14 -14.84
C GLN A 38 -12.25 1.35 -14.46
N ASN A 39 -11.40 1.76 -13.51
CA ASN A 39 -11.27 3.17 -13.11
C ASN A 39 -10.88 4.05 -14.30
N LEU A 40 -9.93 3.62 -15.14
CA LEU A 40 -9.51 4.34 -16.34
C LEU A 40 -10.58 4.33 -17.44
N ASN A 41 -11.28 3.22 -17.65
CA ASN A 41 -12.39 3.16 -18.60
C ASN A 41 -13.53 4.12 -18.21
N ALA A 42 -13.75 4.34 -16.91
CA ALA A 42 -14.75 5.28 -16.43
C ALA A 42 -14.39 6.76 -16.70
N LEU A 43 -13.11 7.06 -16.97
CA LEU A 43 -12.67 8.40 -17.38
C LEU A 43 -12.99 8.68 -18.86
N VAL A 44 -13.26 7.64 -19.66
CA VAL A 44 -13.71 7.81 -21.03
C VAL A 44 -15.17 8.25 -20.99
N THR A 45 -15.46 9.45 -21.49
CA THR A 45 -16.82 10.00 -21.58
C THR A 45 -17.26 10.15 -23.03
N PRO A 46 -17.80 9.09 -23.68
CA PRO A 46 -18.22 9.15 -25.08
C PRO A 46 -19.34 10.18 -25.33
N ALA A 47 -20.11 10.54 -24.30
CA ALA A 47 -21.17 11.53 -24.43
C ALA A 47 -20.66 12.94 -24.78
N ARG A 48 -19.39 13.26 -24.49
CA ARG A 48 -18.79 14.56 -24.85
C ARG A 48 -18.55 14.71 -26.35
N THR A 49 -18.35 13.61 -27.08
CA THR A 49 -18.07 13.64 -28.53
C THR A 49 -19.34 13.63 -29.39
N GLY A 50 -20.53 13.51 -28.77
CA GLY A 50 -21.82 13.49 -29.47
C GLY A 50 -22.11 12.14 -30.14
N PHE A 51 -23.37 11.90 -30.49
CA PHE A 51 -23.76 10.69 -31.21
C PHE A 51 -23.56 10.90 -32.71
N ASP A 52 -22.66 10.12 -33.32
CA ASP A 52 -22.51 10.05 -34.76
C ASP A 52 -23.38 8.89 -35.33
N PRO A 53 -24.44 9.16 -36.10
CA PRO A 53 -25.30 8.14 -36.70
C PRO A 53 -24.56 7.25 -37.71
N SER A 54 -23.40 7.66 -38.22
CA SER A 54 -22.55 6.81 -39.06
C SER A 54 -21.80 5.74 -38.26
N SER A 55 -21.63 5.92 -36.94
CA SER A 55 -20.93 4.98 -36.05
C SER A 55 -21.65 3.63 -35.88
N THR A 56 -22.95 3.56 -36.15
CA THR A 56 -23.74 2.31 -36.10
C THR A 56 -23.76 1.55 -37.43
N SER A 57 -23.25 2.15 -38.51
CA SER A 57 -23.29 1.56 -39.86
C SER A 57 -22.27 0.43 -40.06
N LYS A 58 -21.21 0.39 -39.23
CA LYS A 58 -20.17 -0.64 -39.28
C LYS A 58 -19.95 -1.22 -37.88
N ARG A 59 -20.24 -2.51 -37.71
CA ARG A 59 -19.91 -3.26 -36.50
C ARG A 59 -18.42 -3.63 -36.52
N ALA A 60 -17.55 -2.64 -36.35
CA ALA A 60 -16.14 -2.92 -36.04
C ALA A 60 -16.03 -3.24 -34.54
N PRO A 61 -15.26 -4.26 -34.13
CA PRO A 61 -14.88 -4.38 -32.72
C PRO A 61 -14.18 -3.07 -32.34
N ARG A 62 -14.71 -2.35 -31.34
CA ARG A 62 -14.10 -1.11 -30.86
C ARG A 62 -12.66 -1.43 -30.51
N SER A 63 -11.70 -0.80 -31.19
CA SER A 63 -10.31 -0.85 -30.75
C SER A 63 -10.28 -0.30 -29.33
N PHE A 64 -9.66 -1.04 -28.42
CA PHE A 64 -9.60 -0.72 -26.99
C PHE A 64 -8.78 0.54 -26.68
N ALA A 65 -8.70 1.53 -27.57
CA ALA A 65 -7.79 2.66 -27.46
C ALA A 65 -8.48 3.97 -27.83
N GLU A 66 -9.68 4.22 -27.31
CA GLU A 66 -10.15 5.59 -27.27
C GLU A 66 -9.22 6.36 -26.30
N PRO A 67 -8.54 7.42 -26.76
CA PRO A 67 -7.59 8.14 -25.93
C PRO A 67 -8.33 8.79 -24.76
N ILE A 68 -7.85 8.55 -23.54
CA ILE A 68 -8.37 9.23 -22.36
C ILE A 68 -7.90 10.68 -22.41
N ASP A 69 -8.79 11.61 -22.07
CA ASP A 69 -8.47 13.03 -21.93
C ASP A 69 -7.27 13.21 -20.97
N PRO A 70 -6.17 13.87 -21.39
CA PRO A 70 -4.97 14.04 -20.56
C PRO A 70 -5.26 14.74 -19.22
N GLU A 71 -6.19 15.69 -19.18
CA GLU A 71 -6.57 16.39 -17.95
C GLU A 71 -7.29 15.44 -16.97
N ALA A 72 -8.24 14.64 -17.46
CA ALA A 72 -8.92 13.62 -16.67
C ALA A 72 -7.93 12.59 -16.08
N CYS A 73 -6.97 12.13 -16.89
CA CYS A 73 -5.88 11.26 -16.46
C CYS A 73 -5.02 11.91 -15.36
N GLN A 74 -4.64 13.17 -15.52
CA GLN A 74 -3.84 13.88 -14.54
C GLN A 74 -4.61 14.08 -13.23
N SER A 75 -5.87 14.50 -13.31
CA SER A 75 -6.74 14.65 -12.15
C SER A 75 -6.95 13.32 -11.41
N PHE A 76 -7.09 12.20 -12.12
CA PHE A 76 -7.16 10.87 -11.49
C PHE A 76 -5.87 10.53 -10.73
N LYS A 77 -4.69 10.76 -11.33
CA LYS A 77 -3.40 10.51 -10.68
C LYS A 77 -3.27 11.32 -9.39
N GLU A 78 -3.52 12.63 -9.46
CA GLU A 78 -3.28 13.56 -8.36
C GLU A 78 -4.30 13.46 -7.22
N LYS A 79 -5.57 13.19 -7.53
CA LYS A 79 -6.67 13.22 -6.56
C LYS A 79 -7.08 11.84 -6.05
N VAL A 80 -6.75 10.77 -6.76
CA VAL A 80 -7.19 9.41 -6.42
C VAL A 80 -6.00 8.48 -6.20
N LEU A 81 -5.16 8.30 -7.23
CA LEU A 81 -4.10 7.30 -7.20
C LEU A 81 -3.03 7.62 -6.16
N PHE A 82 -2.37 8.77 -6.28
CA PHE A 82 -1.25 9.13 -5.40
C PHE A 82 -1.67 9.31 -3.94
N PRO A 83 -2.81 9.93 -3.61
CA PRO A 83 -3.31 9.94 -2.23
C PRO A 83 -3.51 8.54 -1.65
N SER A 84 -4.07 7.60 -2.43
CA SER A 84 -4.29 6.22 -1.98
C SER A 84 -2.97 5.48 -1.74
N TRP A 85 -2.02 5.61 -2.66
CA TRP A 85 -0.66 5.07 -2.52
C TRP A 85 0.06 5.66 -1.31
N LYS A 86 -0.07 6.97 -1.07
CA LYS A 86 0.51 7.63 0.10
C LYS A 86 -0.08 7.10 1.40
N ALA A 87 -1.40 6.98 1.49
CA ALA A 87 -2.07 6.44 2.68
C ALA A 87 -1.58 5.01 3.02
N ARG A 88 -1.42 4.14 2.02
CA ARG A 88 -0.83 2.81 2.23
C ARG A 88 0.64 2.87 2.65
N ALA A 89 1.43 3.77 2.05
CA ALA A 89 2.84 3.94 2.41
C ALA A 89 3.00 4.42 3.87
N GLU A 90 2.14 5.33 4.33
CA GLU A 90 2.11 5.80 5.72
C GLU A 90 1.83 4.65 6.69
N VAL A 91 0.86 3.78 6.37
CA VAL A 91 0.58 2.56 7.16
C VAL A 91 1.78 1.63 7.21
N LEU A 92 2.38 1.30 6.06
CA LEU A 92 3.54 0.41 5.99
C LEU A 92 4.79 1.00 6.67
N SER A 93 4.95 2.33 6.64
CA SER A 93 6.02 3.03 7.32
C SER A 93 5.82 2.98 8.83
N TYR A 94 4.62 3.37 9.29
CA TYR A 94 4.25 3.37 10.71
C TYR A 94 4.38 1.98 11.33
N CYS A 95 3.76 0.95 10.73
CA CYS A 95 3.87 -0.41 11.24
C CYS A 95 5.29 -0.97 11.15
N GLY A 96 6.13 -0.46 10.25
CA GLY A 96 7.55 -0.76 10.22
C GLY A 96 8.31 -0.23 11.43
N ILE A 97 8.00 0.99 11.88
CA ILE A 97 8.58 1.58 13.10
C ILE A 97 8.12 0.80 14.33
N VAL A 98 6.82 0.46 14.40
CA VAL A 98 6.26 -0.37 15.48
C VAL A 98 6.96 -1.73 15.54
N ALA A 99 7.25 -2.36 14.40
CA ALA A 99 7.93 -3.65 14.33
C ALA A 99 9.36 -3.64 14.90
N THR A 100 10.03 -2.49 14.92
CA THR A 100 11.38 -2.33 15.47
C THR A 100 11.40 -1.71 16.86
N SER A 101 10.24 -1.33 17.40
CA SER A 101 10.12 -0.70 18.71
C SER A 101 9.98 -1.76 19.82
N PRO A 102 10.49 -1.51 21.03
CA PRO A 102 10.22 -2.36 22.19
C PRO A 102 8.72 -2.48 22.43
N ASP A 103 8.29 -3.68 22.81
CA ASP A 103 6.88 -4.00 22.98
C ASP A 103 6.60 -4.49 24.40
N PRO A 104 6.32 -3.57 25.34
CA PRO A 104 6.10 -3.93 26.74
C PRO A 104 4.77 -4.68 26.97
N ASP A 105 3.83 -4.56 26.03
CA ASP A 105 2.49 -5.15 26.14
C ASP A 105 2.38 -6.51 25.39
N ASP A 106 3.52 -7.17 25.13
CA ASP A 106 3.54 -8.50 24.50
C ASP A 106 3.10 -9.57 25.52
N PRO A 107 1.92 -10.19 25.36
CA PRO A 107 1.43 -11.21 26.29
C PRO A 107 2.30 -12.46 26.31
N GLU A 108 3.08 -12.70 25.27
CA GLU A 108 3.94 -13.88 25.15
C GLU A 108 5.38 -13.62 25.60
N ALA A 109 5.74 -12.39 25.99
CA ALA A 109 7.09 -12.01 26.39
C ALA A 109 7.65 -12.91 27.50
N THR A 110 6.88 -13.14 28.56
CA THR A 110 7.31 -13.98 29.70
C THR A 110 7.49 -15.43 29.29
N ILE A 111 6.61 -15.97 28.44
CA ILE A 111 6.70 -17.36 27.97
C ILE A 111 7.96 -17.53 27.12
N LEU A 112 8.22 -16.58 26.22
CA LEU A 112 9.37 -16.55 25.34
C LEU A 112 10.69 -16.46 26.12
N GLU A 113 10.73 -15.67 27.20
CA GLU A 113 11.89 -15.58 28.09
C GLU A 113 12.15 -16.89 28.83
N LEU A 114 11.10 -17.54 29.34
CA LEU A 114 11.21 -18.84 30.00
C LEU A 114 11.67 -19.93 29.02
N GLU A 115 11.15 -19.97 27.80
CA GLU A 115 11.59 -20.90 26.76
C GLU A 115 13.10 -20.70 26.45
N LYS A 116 13.55 -19.45 26.31
CA LYS A 116 14.97 -19.12 26.11
C LYS A 116 15.87 -19.44 27.30
N GLN A 117 15.34 -19.41 28.53
CA GLN A 117 16.08 -19.82 29.72
C GLN A 117 16.21 -21.34 29.77
N ARG A 118 15.11 -22.07 29.55
CA ARG A 118 15.11 -23.53 29.53
C ARG A 118 16.02 -24.12 28.46
N ASP A 119 16.10 -23.50 27.29
CA ASP A 119 17.03 -23.91 26.24
C ASP A 119 18.49 -23.66 26.63
N ARG A 120 18.80 -22.54 27.29
CA ARG A 120 20.16 -22.26 27.79
C ARG A 120 20.64 -23.26 28.84
N GLU A 121 19.72 -23.83 29.61
CA GLU A 121 20.02 -24.86 30.61
C GLU A 121 20.07 -26.28 30.00
N ARG A 122 19.65 -26.44 28.74
CA ARG A 122 19.56 -27.74 28.07
C ARG A 122 20.95 -28.23 27.67
N ILE A 123 21.30 -29.43 28.14
CA ILE A 123 22.51 -30.14 27.70
C ILE A 123 22.08 -31.15 26.63
N VAL A 124 22.66 -31.03 25.43
CA VAL A 124 22.36 -31.89 24.27
C VAL A 124 23.57 -32.77 24.00
N ASP A 125 23.38 -34.10 24.03
CA ASP A 125 24.38 -35.07 23.57
C ASP A 125 24.08 -35.46 22.11
N GLU A 126 24.74 -34.78 21.18
CA GLU A 126 24.58 -34.98 19.73
C GLU A 126 24.96 -36.41 19.28
N ARG A 127 25.73 -37.14 20.09
CA ARG A 127 26.13 -38.52 19.80
C ARG A 127 25.01 -39.52 20.07
N LEU A 128 24.10 -39.20 21.00
CA LEU A 128 22.95 -40.04 21.34
C LEU A 128 21.73 -39.73 20.47
N ASP A 129 21.51 -38.45 20.14
CA ASP A 129 20.45 -38.01 19.23
C ASP A 129 20.88 -36.76 18.42
N PRO A 130 21.24 -36.93 17.13
CA PRO A 130 21.62 -35.84 16.24
C PRO A 130 20.53 -34.79 15.97
N TYR A 131 19.26 -35.06 16.30
CA TYR A 131 18.14 -34.13 16.07
C TYR A 131 17.74 -33.36 17.32
N SER A 132 18.21 -33.78 18.50
CA SER A 132 17.88 -33.17 19.78
C SER A 132 18.42 -31.74 19.92
N GLY A 133 19.45 -31.33 19.18
CA GLY A 133 20.00 -29.97 19.22
C GLY A 133 19.13 -28.86 18.61
N ARG A 134 18.01 -29.20 17.96
CA ARG A 134 17.16 -28.20 17.33
C ARG A 134 16.22 -27.56 18.36
N PHE A 135 16.37 -26.26 18.57
CA PHE A 135 15.45 -25.44 19.35
C PHE A 135 14.83 -24.39 18.44
N PHE A 136 13.50 -24.34 18.41
CA PHE A 136 12.72 -23.37 17.65
C PHE A 136 11.91 -22.54 18.64
N PRO A 137 12.48 -21.45 19.19
CA PRO A 137 11.72 -20.58 20.07
C PRO A 137 10.55 -19.98 19.29
N ARG A 138 9.47 -19.66 20.00
CA ARG A 138 8.43 -18.81 19.42
C ARG A 138 9.04 -17.48 18.97
N GLU A 139 8.50 -16.91 17.91
CA GLU A 139 8.90 -15.58 17.45
C GLU A 139 8.18 -14.53 18.30
N ALA A 140 8.88 -13.46 18.67
CA ALA A 140 8.21 -12.30 19.28
C ALA A 140 7.27 -11.67 18.25
N ARG A 141 6.10 -11.16 18.69
CA ARG A 141 5.10 -10.61 17.75
C ARG A 141 5.64 -9.44 16.90
N THR A 142 6.60 -8.68 17.42
CA THR A 142 7.34 -7.64 16.68
C THR A 142 8.20 -8.21 15.55
N GLN A 143 8.81 -9.39 15.72
CA GLN A 143 9.58 -10.07 14.68
C GLN A 143 8.67 -10.56 13.56
N SER A 144 7.55 -11.17 13.90
CA SER A 144 6.56 -11.61 12.92
C SER A 144 5.95 -10.41 12.17
N LEU A 145 5.69 -9.30 12.87
CA LEU A 145 5.28 -8.04 12.24
C LEU A 145 6.36 -7.50 11.28
N ALA A 146 7.64 -7.53 11.67
CA ALA A 146 8.74 -7.08 10.81
C ALA A 146 8.83 -7.91 9.53
N LEU A 147 8.63 -9.22 9.63
CA LEU A 147 8.56 -10.11 8.47
C LEU A 147 7.38 -9.75 7.56
N LEU A 148 6.19 -9.55 8.14
CA LEU A 148 5.00 -9.12 7.41
C LEU A 148 5.24 -7.79 6.68
N MET A 149 5.84 -6.80 7.33
CA MET A 149 6.13 -5.49 6.72
C MET A 149 7.11 -5.59 5.55
N ARG A 150 8.12 -6.48 5.63
CA ARG A 150 9.01 -6.72 4.47
C ARG A 150 8.26 -7.30 3.28
N GLN A 151 7.39 -8.29 3.52
CA GLN A 151 6.59 -8.90 2.47
C GLN A 151 5.61 -7.90 1.86
N GLU A 152 4.86 -7.16 2.68
CA GLU A 152 3.88 -6.20 2.19
C GLU A 152 4.50 -5.03 1.42
N ARG A 153 5.72 -4.60 1.77
CA ARG A 153 6.47 -3.60 0.98
C ARG A 153 6.87 -4.14 -0.39
N ALA A 154 7.29 -5.40 -0.47
CA ALA A 154 7.62 -6.02 -1.75
C ALA A 154 6.36 -6.16 -2.64
N VAL A 155 5.24 -6.60 -2.05
CA VAL A 155 3.94 -6.66 -2.75
C VAL A 155 3.52 -5.28 -3.23
N GLU A 156 3.60 -4.27 -2.36
CA GLU A 156 3.22 -2.90 -2.70
C GLU A 156 4.05 -2.35 -3.87
N ASN A 157 5.35 -2.64 -3.90
CA ASN A 157 6.22 -2.24 -5.02
C ASN A 157 5.79 -2.90 -6.34
N ILE A 158 5.46 -4.19 -6.32
CA ILE A 158 4.97 -4.92 -7.51
C ILE A 158 3.64 -4.35 -7.98
N VAL A 159 2.70 -4.11 -7.06
CA VAL A 159 1.37 -3.57 -7.37
C VAL A 159 1.51 -2.19 -8.02
N ARG A 160 2.27 -1.27 -7.41
CA ARG A 160 2.48 0.09 -7.96
C ARG A 160 3.10 0.06 -9.34
N SER A 161 4.12 -0.78 -9.55
CA SER A 161 4.74 -0.94 -10.88
C SER A 161 3.72 -1.37 -11.92
N ARG A 162 2.94 -2.41 -11.64
CA ARG A 162 1.93 -2.92 -12.58
C ARG A 162 0.82 -1.92 -12.85
N THR A 163 0.31 -1.25 -11.81
CA THR A 163 -0.70 -0.20 -11.95
C THR A 163 -0.16 0.94 -12.82
N TRP A 164 1.09 1.33 -12.60
CA TRP A 164 1.74 2.38 -13.37
C TRP A 164 1.90 2.02 -14.85
N ASP A 165 2.31 0.79 -15.16
CA ASP A 165 2.43 0.30 -16.54
C ASP A 165 1.08 0.43 -17.29
N VAL A 166 -0.02 0.08 -16.62
CA VAL A 166 -1.38 0.23 -17.19
C VAL A 166 -1.72 1.71 -17.39
N ILE A 167 -1.39 2.58 -16.43
CA ILE A 167 -1.62 4.01 -16.55
C ILE A 167 -0.83 4.60 -17.70
N GLN A 168 0.45 4.25 -17.87
CA GLN A 168 1.26 4.72 -18.99
C GLN A 168 0.68 4.26 -20.34
N GLY A 169 0.20 3.02 -20.43
CA GLY A 169 -0.43 2.52 -21.65
C GLY A 169 -1.75 3.22 -22.03
N ARG A 170 -2.44 3.84 -21.06
CA ARG A 170 -3.79 4.42 -21.24
C ARG A 170 -3.81 5.94 -21.24
N CYS A 171 -2.99 6.56 -20.39
CA CYS A 171 -2.90 8.00 -20.18
C CYS A 171 -1.70 8.65 -20.90
N GLY A 172 -0.99 7.88 -21.74
CA GLY A 172 0.18 8.32 -22.47
C GLY A 172 1.50 7.87 -21.81
N THR A 173 2.46 7.53 -22.66
CA THR A 173 3.78 7.03 -22.23
C THR A 173 4.61 8.18 -21.66
N SER A 174 4.78 8.21 -20.34
CA SER A 174 5.84 8.99 -19.70
C SER A 174 7.08 8.12 -19.55
N SER A 175 8.28 8.63 -19.82
CA SER A 175 9.53 7.93 -19.48
C SER A 175 9.80 7.85 -17.97
N GLN A 176 8.98 8.51 -17.16
CA GLN A 176 9.14 8.57 -15.70
C GLN A 176 8.69 7.28 -15.01
N SER A 177 9.48 6.86 -14.02
CA SER A 177 9.09 5.78 -13.12
C SER A 177 7.95 6.21 -12.21
N TRP A 178 7.22 5.25 -11.62
CA TRP A 178 6.17 5.56 -10.67
C TRP A 178 6.72 6.26 -9.42
N GLN A 179 7.96 5.93 -9.03
CA GLN A 179 8.65 6.54 -7.90
C GLN A 179 8.90 8.02 -8.14
N ASP A 180 9.38 8.39 -9.32
CA ASP A 180 9.66 9.78 -9.68
C ASP A 180 8.35 10.58 -9.74
N ALA A 181 7.32 10.03 -10.37
CA ALA A 181 6.01 10.65 -10.46
C ALA A 181 5.39 10.91 -9.07
N MET A 182 5.50 9.93 -8.18
CA MET A 182 5.01 10.06 -6.80
C MET A 182 5.84 11.08 -6.00
N SER A 183 7.16 11.06 -6.10
CA SER A 183 8.06 12.02 -5.44
C SER A 183 7.76 13.46 -5.87
N ASN A 184 7.57 13.69 -7.17
CA ASN A 184 7.22 15.00 -7.73
C ASN A 184 5.85 15.49 -7.23
N TRP A 185 4.87 14.59 -7.15
CA TRP A 185 3.56 14.91 -6.58
C TRP A 185 3.68 15.26 -5.09
N GLU A 186 4.42 14.50 -4.30
CA GLU A 186 4.63 14.79 -2.87
C GLU A 186 5.34 16.13 -2.65
N ALA A 187 6.34 16.46 -3.48
CA ALA A 187 7.02 17.75 -3.44
C ALA A 187 6.04 18.91 -3.75
N SER A 188 5.22 18.75 -4.78
CA SER A 188 4.18 19.73 -5.15
C SER A 188 3.15 19.94 -4.02
N GLN A 189 2.76 18.87 -3.32
CA GLN A 189 1.85 18.93 -2.18
C GLN A 189 2.48 19.59 -0.94
N LYS A 190 3.81 19.50 -0.76
CA LYS A 190 4.51 20.19 0.32
C LYS A 190 4.59 21.69 0.06
N LEU A 191 4.88 22.09 -1.18
CA LEU A 191 4.89 23.49 -1.60
C LEU A 191 3.52 24.15 -1.39
N SER A 192 2.44 23.49 -1.84
CA SER A 192 1.08 24.03 -1.68
C SER A 192 0.62 24.16 -0.23
N ARG A 193 1.17 23.36 0.69
CA ARG A 193 0.92 23.47 2.14
C ARG A 193 1.82 24.50 2.83
N GLY A 194 2.98 24.81 2.26
CA GLY A 194 3.98 25.72 2.82
C GLY A 194 3.64 27.20 2.67
N ASP A 195 2.85 27.57 1.66
CA ASP A 195 2.44 28.96 1.39
C ASP A 195 1.28 29.46 2.28
N GLY A 196 0.85 28.69 3.28
CA GLY A 196 -0.30 28.97 4.14
C GLY A 196 0.01 29.62 5.49
N ASN A 197 1.25 30.03 5.79
CA ASN A 197 1.59 30.65 7.08
C ASN A 197 1.78 32.17 6.91
N PRO A 198 0.78 33.02 7.24
CA PRO A 198 0.97 34.46 7.21
C PRO A 198 1.89 34.84 8.37
N THR A 199 3.02 35.44 8.03
CA THR A 199 3.87 36.22 8.93
C THR A 199 3.00 37.19 9.72
N SER A 200 2.84 36.93 11.02
CA SER A 200 2.39 37.91 11.99
C SER A 200 3.63 38.60 12.55
N SER A 201 3.82 39.86 12.17
CA SER A 201 4.67 40.84 12.86
C SER A 201 3.85 42.10 13.05
#